data_AF-A0A382VTV2-F1
#
_entry.id   AF-A0A382VTV2-F1
#
_cell.length_a   1.000
_cell.length_b   1.000
_cell.length_c   1.000
_cell.angle_alpha   90.00
_cell.angle_beta   90.00
_cell.angle_gamma   90.00
#
_symmetry.space_group_name_H-M   'P 1'
#
loop_
_entity.id
_entity.type
_entity.pdbx_description
1 polymer ?
#
loop_
_entity_poly.entity_id
_entity_poly.type
_entity_poly.pdbx_seq_one_letter_code
_entity_poly.pdbx_strand_id
1 'polypeptide(L)'
;YSYLVPDGRFPEKSSVVTRERQVIRQLPDKSLQEAVPIGGVSVGPRDLAWMDSEPHTVTYLEALDGGDPNTTVEHRDRLIRLELEGAPQEMLRTEFRFAGLSISDSGTGFLSEYDQPSRTRRLWRMAIDDPSDKKLLWERNSEDRYGDPGTPLTMEDGQGHRLVRQNEDWIFLGGDGASDQGDRPFLDRYNIETGESERLWRAGTDSYEIMVSALDNEITRILTRHESKTEPPNYYVLNLSNGQRTALTHFADPHPQLSGIQKRFVTYERNDGVQLSATLLL
;
A
#
# COMPACT_ATOMS: atom_id res chain seq x y z
N TYR A 1 16.21 18.17 -19.08
CA TYR A 1 15.59 16.95 -19.60
C TYR A 1 16.71 15.98 -19.97
N SER A 2 16.72 14.80 -19.38
CA SER A 2 17.70 13.76 -19.67
C SER A 2 17.24 12.92 -20.86
N TYR A 3 18.15 12.59 -21.76
CA TYR A 3 17.87 11.66 -22.87
C TYR A 3 18.37 10.24 -22.57
N LEU A 4 19.05 10.04 -21.43
CA LEU A 4 19.68 8.76 -21.07
C LEU A 4 18.85 7.98 -20.05
N VAL A 5 18.46 8.65 -18.96
CA VAL A 5 17.71 8.04 -17.85
C VAL A 5 16.65 8.99 -17.27
N PRO A 6 15.51 8.48 -16.78
CA PRO A 6 14.54 9.27 -16.02
C PRO A 6 15.11 9.78 -14.69
N ASP A 7 14.41 10.75 -14.08
CA ASP A 7 14.78 11.44 -12.84
C ASP A 7 15.25 10.49 -11.70
N GLY A 8 14.47 9.46 -11.39
CA GLY A 8 14.80 8.52 -10.30
C GLY A 8 16.02 7.60 -10.54
N ARG A 9 16.78 7.78 -11.62
CA ARG A 9 18.01 7.01 -11.94
C ARG A 9 19.29 7.85 -11.89
N PHE A 10 19.17 9.14 -11.59
CA PHE A 10 20.33 9.99 -11.36
C PHE A 10 21.08 9.61 -10.09
N PRO A 11 22.38 9.96 -9.98
CA PRO A 11 23.08 9.89 -8.71
C PRO A 11 22.42 10.80 -7.69
N GLU A 12 22.26 10.31 -6.48
CA GLU A 12 21.65 11.06 -5.37
C GLU A 12 22.59 11.08 -4.18
N LYS A 13 22.69 12.26 -3.56
CA LYS A 13 23.33 12.45 -2.26
C LYS A 13 22.27 12.82 -1.26
N SER A 14 22.19 12.04 -0.19
CA SER A 14 21.17 12.20 0.84
C SER A 14 21.85 12.53 2.17
N SER A 15 21.30 13.50 2.88
CA SER A 15 21.82 13.88 4.20
C SER A 15 20.66 14.22 5.13
N VAL A 16 20.83 13.87 6.40
CA VAL A 16 19.94 14.30 7.46
C VAL A 16 20.43 15.63 8.00
N VAL A 17 19.51 16.58 8.09
CA VAL A 17 19.79 17.94 8.56
C VAL A 17 18.91 18.32 9.72
N THR A 18 19.40 19.20 10.60
CA THR A 18 18.55 19.86 11.60
C THR A 18 17.61 20.87 10.93
N ARG A 19 16.68 21.43 11.71
CA ARG A 19 15.80 22.53 11.27
C ARG A 19 16.59 23.77 10.83
N GLU A 20 17.77 23.98 11.39
CA GLU A 20 18.73 25.05 11.06
C GLU A 20 19.60 24.71 9.83
N ARG A 21 19.32 23.59 9.14
CA ARG A 21 20.03 23.09 7.95
C ARG A 21 21.47 22.66 8.21
N GLN A 22 21.79 22.29 9.44
CA GLN A 22 23.08 21.69 9.77
C GLN A 22 23.04 20.20 9.44
N VAL A 23 24.00 19.72 8.66
CA VAL A 23 24.12 18.29 8.36
C VAL A 23 24.55 17.55 9.61
N ILE A 24 23.73 16.61 10.07
CA ILE A 24 24.03 15.74 11.22
C ILE A 24 24.45 14.35 10.79
N ARG A 25 24.03 13.90 9.60
CA ARG A 25 24.46 12.61 9.05
C ARG A 25 24.44 12.63 7.52
N GLN A 26 25.53 12.17 6.91
CA GLN A 26 25.50 11.78 5.50
C GLN A 26 24.93 10.36 5.40
N LEU A 27 23.92 10.19 4.56
CA LEU A 27 23.34 8.89 4.26
C LEU A 27 24.11 8.26 3.08
N PRO A 28 23.99 6.94 2.87
CA PRO A 28 24.64 6.29 1.74
C PRO A 28 24.24 6.91 0.39
N ASP A 29 25.25 7.18 -0.45
CA ASP A 29 25.06 7.74 -1.78
C ASP A 29 24.47 6.69 -2.73
N LYS A 30 23.60 7.14 -3.64
CA LYS A 30 23.09 6.34 -4.76
C LYS A 30 23.86 6.72 -6.02
N SER A 31 24.47 5.73 -6.66
CA SER A 31 25.18 5.91 -7.93
C SER A 31 24.21 6.03 -9.11
N LEU A 32 24.71 6.50 -10.26
CA LEU A 32 23.99 6.52 -11.53
C LEU A 32 23.47 5.11 -11.90
N GLN A 33 22.21 5.02 -12.33
CA GLN A 33 21.55 3.75 -12.63
C GLN A 33 21.25 3.59 -14.14
N GLU A 34 22.25 3.41 -15.00
CA GLU A 34 22.01 3.29 -16.45
C GLU A 34 21.43 1.93 -16.87
N ALA A 35 21.89 0.84 -16.24
CA ALA A 35 21.67 -0.52 -16.70
C ALA A 35 20.75 -1.34 -15.77
N VAL A 36 19.68 -0.74 -15.23
CA VAL A 36 18.69 -1.49 -14.42
C VAL A 36 17.92 -2.46 -15.33
N PRO A 37 17.95 -3.78 -15.06
CA PRO A 37 17.24 -4.79 -15.85
C PRO A 37 15.72 -4.55 -15.88
N ILE A 38 15.04 -5.11 -16.87
CA ILE A 38 13.57 -5.08 -16.93
C ILE A 38 13.01 -5.86 -15.74
N GLY A 39 12.13 -5.22 -14.95
CA GLY A 39 11.62 -5.79 -13.71
C GLY A 39 12.64 -5.84 -12.56
N GLY A 40 13.83 -5.27 -12.77
CA GLY A 40 14.87 -5.15 -11.76
C GLY A 40 14.77 -3.89 -10.91
N VAL A 41 15.71 -3.78 -9.97
CA VAL A 41 15.83 -2.65 -9.05
C VAL A 41 17.20 -1.99 -9.16
N SER A 42 17.30 -0.78 -8.62
CA SER A 42 18.58 -0.07 -8.55
C SER A 42 19.57 -0.81 -7.63
N VAL A 43 20.85 -0.81 -8.01
CA VAL A 43 21.93 -1.38 -7.20
C VAL A 43 22.49 -0.29 -6.28
N GLY A 44 22.86 -0.70 -5.07
CA GLY A 44 23.26 0.19 -3.98
C GLY A 44 22.09 0.56 -3.07
N PRO A 45 22.26 1.59 -2.22
CA PRO A 45 21.24 2.05 -1.29
C PRO A 45 19.99 2.54 -2.02
N ARG A 46 18.84 2.02 -1.63
CA ARG A 46 17.53 2.45 -2.15
C ARG A 46 16.48 2.45 -1.05
N ASP A 47 15.33 3.05 -1.34
CA ASP A 47 14.15 3.06 -0.47
C ASP A 47 14.49 3.56 0.95
N LEU A 48 15.27 4.65 1.01
CA LEU A 48 15.61 5.33 2.26
C LEU A 48 14.34 5.84 2.94
N ALA A 49 14.11 5.39 4.18
CA ALA A 49 12.93 5.75 4.96
C ALA A 49 13.27 5.92 6.44
N TRP A 50 12.49 6.73 7.16
CA TRP A 50 12.52 6.73 8.62
C TRP A 50 11.88 5.45 9.16
N MET A 51 12.41 4.95 10.27
CA MET A 51 11.81 3.82 10.98
C MET A 51 10.83 4.35 12.03
N ASP A 52 9.53 4.21 11.77
CA ASP A 52 8.47 4.78 12.61
C ASP A 52 8.48 4.30 14.06
N SER A 53 9.03 3.12 14.35
CA SER A 53 9.12 2.58 15.72
C SER A 53 10.38 3.02 16.48
N GLU A 54 11.38 3.60 15.81
CA GLU A 54 12.69 3.89 16.39
C GLU A 54 13.15 5.32 16.08
N PRO A 55 13.28 6.19 17.09
CA PRO A 55 13.66 7.58 16.86
C PRO A 55 15.09 7.66 16.32
N HIS A 56 15.32 8.59 15.39
CA HIS A 56 16.63 8.82 14.79
C HIS A 56 17.21 7.58 14.07
N THR A 57 16.34 6.72 13.54
CA THR A 57 16.74 5.54 12.79
C THR A 57 16.23 5.64 11.35
N VAL A 58 17.15 5.49 10.40
CA VAL A 58 16.86 5.38 8.97
C VAL A 58 17.04 3.93 8.55
N THR A 59 16.18 3.44 7.66
CA THR A 59 16.37 2.18 6.97
C THR A 59 16.62 2.40 5.49
N TYR A 60 17.33 1.47 4.86
CA TYR A 60 17.49 1.40 3.41
C TYR A 60 17.74 -0.04 2.98
N LEU A 61 17.49 -0.32 1.71
CA LEU A 61 17.69 -1.65 1.14
C LEU A 61 18.91 -1.68 0.24
N GLU A 62 19.49 -2.86 0.11
CA GLU A 62 20.49 -3.17 -0.90
C GLU A 62 20.13 -4.49 -1.60
N ALA A 63 20.21 -4.48 -2.92
CA ALA A 63 19.98 -5.67 -3.74
C ALA A 63 21.20 -6.60 -3.69
N LEU A 64 20.96 -7.87 -3.39
CA LEU A 64 21.99 -8.91 -3.30
C LEU A 64 22.13 -9.73 -4.58
N ASP A 65 21.17 -9.62 -5.50
CA ASP A 65 21.13 -10.27 -6.81
C ASP A 65 21.63 -9.39 -7.96
N GLY A 66 22.34 -8.32 -7.64
CA GLY A 66 22.76 -7.31 -8.62
C GLY A 66 21.59 -6.54 -9.22
N GLY A 67 20.41 -6.59 -8.59
CA GLY A 67 19.20 -5.92 -9.07
C GLY A 67 18.47 -6.65 -10.21
N ASP A 68 18.93 -7.84 -10.62
CA ASP A 68 18.29 -8.64 -11.67
C ASP A 68 17.38 -9.74 -11.07
N PRO A 69 16.05 -9.70 -11.30
CA PRO A 69 15.13 -10.70 -10.78
C PRO A 69 15.37 -12.10 -11.36
N ASN A 70 16.10 -12.23 -12.47
CA ASN A 70 16.40 -13.52 -13.08
C ASN A 70 17.66 -14.19 -12.51
N THR A 71 18.44 -13.48 -11.68
CA THR A 71 19.58 -14.07 -10.99
C THR A 71 19.10 -14.98 -9.86
N THR A 72 19.62 -16.21 -9.81
CA THR A 72 19.36 -17.16 -8.73
C THR A 72 20.28 -16.89 -7.55
N VAL A 73 19.70 -16.47 -6.43
CA VAL A 73 20.36 -16.26 -5.14
C VAL A 73 19.47 -16.76 -4.01
N GLU A 74 20.05 -17.00 -2.83
CA GLU A 74 19.29 -17.37 -1.63
C GLU A 74 18.48 -16.17 -1.08
N HIS A 75 19.05 -14.97 -1.12
CA HIS A 75 18.41 -13.75 -0.66
C HIS A 75 18.55 -12.65 -1.72
N ARG A 76 17.46 -11.96 -2.03
CA ARG A 76 17.41 -10.91 -3.05
C ARG A 76 17.70 -9.53 -2.51
N ASP A 77 17.33 -9.27 -1.26
CA ASP A 77 17.66 -8.02 -0.58
C ASP A 77 18.16 -8.25 0.84
N ARG A 78 18.85 -7.23 1.33
CA ARG A 78 19.02 -6.98 2.75
C ARG A 78 18.46 -5.60 3.12
N LEU A 79 17.85 -5.53 4.28
CA LEU A 79 17.44 -4.28 4.92
C LEU A 79 18.54 -3.87 5.91
N ILE A 80 19.00 -2.64 5.79
CA ILE A 80 19.97 -2.04 6.69
C ILE A 80 19.25 -1.06 7.60
N ARG A 81 19.53 -1.14 8.90
CA ARG A 81 19.16 -0.18 9.92
C ARG A 81 20.35 0.74 10.21
N LEU A 82 20.12 2.04 10.27
CA LEU A 82 21.12 3.05 10.56
C LEU A 82 20.58 4.04 11.60
N GLU A 83 21.00 3.87 12.85
CA GLU A 83 20.91 4.93 13.85
C GLU A 83 21.85 6.09 13.45
N LEU A 84 21.39 7.34 13.55
CA LEU A 84 22.15 8.50 13.04
C LEU A 84 23.58 8.62 13.61
N GLU A 85 23.77 8.22 14.87
CA GLU A 85 25.07 8.24 15.56
C GLU A 85 25.84 6.91 15.43
N GLY A 86 25.20 5.88 14.88
CA GLY A 86 25.74 4.53 14.77
C GLY A 86 26.41 4.21 13.44
N ALA A 87 26.87 2.96 13.34
CA ALA A 87 27.24 2.33 12.08
C ALA A 87 26.01 1.64 11.47
N PRO A 88 25.90 1.54 10.13
CA PRO A 88 24.84 0.76 9.50
C PRO A 88 24.94 -0.72 9.92
N GLN A 89 23.81 -1.31 10.27
CA GLN A 89 23.68 -2.70 10.70
C GLN A 89 22.68 -3.44 9.82
N GLU A 90 23.04 -4.63 9.36
CA GLU A 90 22.11 -5.49 8.63
C GLU A 90 21.01 -5.96 9.59
N MET A 91 19.76 -5.61 9.29
CA MET A 91 18.60 -5.96 10.10
C MET A 91 18.02 -7.31 9.67
N LEU A 92 17.75 -7.49 8.37
CA LEU A 92 17.22 -8.75 7.84
C LEU A 92 17.56 -8.97 6.37
N ARG A 93 17.33 -10.19 5.90
CA ARG A 93 17.37 -10.58 4.49
C ARG A 93 16.04 -11.14 4.02
N THR A 94 15.72 -10.89 2.76
CA THR A 94 14.49 -11.37 2.12
C THR A 94 14.83 -12.38 1.03
N GLU A 95 14.04 -13.47 0.96
CA GLU A 95 14.15 -14.48 -0.10
C GLU A 95 13.62 -13.92 -1.42
N PHE A 96 12.51 -13.18 -1.33
CA PHE A 96 11.90 -12.48 -2.45
C PHE A 96 12.25 -10.98 -2.40
N ARG A 97 11.82 -10.21 -3.41
CA ARG A 97 12.07 -8.77 -3.40
C ARG A 97 11.30 -8.14 -2.24
N PHE A 98 11.97 -7.34 -1.42
CA PHE A 98 11.34 -6.59 -0.34
C PHE A 98 10.22 -5.71 -0.91
N ALA A 99 9.03 -5.82 -0.33
CA ALA A 99 7.84 -5.09 -0.77
C ALA A 99 7.24 -4.19 0.33
N GLY A 100 7.85 -4.14 1.51
CA GLY A 100 7.45 -3.27 2.60
C GLY A 100 7.71 -3.91 3.96
N LEU A 101 7.95 -3.06 4.96
CA LEU A 101 7.96 -3.43 6.36
C LEU A 101 7.09 -2.41 7.08
N SER A 102 6.01 -2.85 7.73
CA SER A 102 5.23 -2.03 8.64
C SER A 102 5.36 -2.58 10.06
N ILE A 103 5.16 -1.73 11.06
CA ILE A 103 5.39 -2.07 12.47
C ILE A 103 4.15 -1.69 13.24
N SER A 104 3.69 -2.55 14.14
CA SER A 104 2.56 -2.22 15.00
C SER A 104 2.97 -1.39 16.21
N ASP A 105 1.96 -0.78 16.83
CA ASP A 105 2.07 -0.12 18.13
C ASP A 105 2.53 -1.05 19.28
N SER A 106 2.49 -2.37 19.08
CA SER A 106 3.05 -3.37 20.01
C SER A 106 4.48 -3.82 19.69
N GLY A 107 5.09 -3.32 18.61
CA GLY A 107 6.44 -3.70 18.17
C GLY A 107 6.50 -4.94 17.27
N THR A 108 5.36 -5.45 16.79
CA THR A 108 5.31 -6.54 15.82
C THR A 108 5.59 -6.00 14.42
N GLY A 109 6.57 -6.57 13.73
CA GLY A 109 6.91 -6.26 12.35
C GLY A 109 6.14 -7.12 11.35
N PHE A 110 5.65 -6.51 10.28
CA PHE A 110 4.97 -7.14 9.16
C PHE A 110 5.77 -6.94 7.87
N LEU A 111 6.54 -7.94 7.48
CA LEU A 111 7.38 -7.91 6.28
C LEU A 111 6.61 -8.47 5.09
N SER A 112 6.46 -7.65 4.07
CA SER A 112 5.94 -8.05 2.77
C SER A 112 7.09 -8.37 1.81
N GLU A 113 6.97 -9.48 1.09
CA GLU A 113 7.85 -9.79 -0.03
C GLU A 113 7.04 -10.08 -1.30
N TYR A 114 7.65 -9.82 -2.45
CA TYR A 114 7.06 -10.09 -3.76
C TYR A 114 8.07 -10.70 -4.74
N ASP A 115 7.67 -11.79 -5.38
CA ASP A 115 8.38 -12.39 -6.49
C ASP A 115 7.62 -12.13 -7.79
N GLN A 116 8.18 -11.24 -8.62
CA GLN A 116 7.58 -10.85 -9.89
C GLN A 116 7.42 -12.02 -10.89
N PRO A 117 8.42 -12.92 -11.08
CA PRO A 117 8.29 -14.05 -12.00
C PRO A 117 7.15 -15.01 -11.66
N SER A 118 7.05 -15.44 -10.40
CA SER A 118 5.99 -16.37 -9.96
C SER A 118 4.68 -15.66 -9.58
N ARG A 119 4.68 -14.32 -9.52
CA ARG A 119 3.60 -13.50 -8.98
C ARG A 119 3.28 -13.83 -7.52
N THR A 120 4.25 -14.31 -6.75
CA THR A 120 4.02 -14.74 -5.37
C THR A 120 4.21 -13.58 -4.40
N ARG A 121 3.24 -13.32 -3.53
CA ARG A 121 3.33 -12.39 -2.41
C ARG A 121 3.33 -13.15 -1.10
N ARG A 122 4.16 -12.70 -0.16
CA ARG A 122 4.21 -13.21 1.21
C ARG A 122 4.03 -12.09 2.20
N LEU A 123 3.33 -12.37 3.30
CA LEU A 123 3.39 -11.55 4.50
C LEU A 123 3.92 -12.39 5.65
N TRP A 124 4.93 -11.87 6.33
CA TRP A 124 5.54 -12.46 7.52
C TRP A 124 5.25 -11.57 8.72
N ARG A 125 5.14 -12.17 9.91
CA ARG A 125 5.26 -11.46 11.18
C ARG A 125 6.61 -11.76 11.85
N MET A 126 7.14 -10.81 12.60
CA MET A 126 8.36 -11.00 13.40
C MET A 126 8.42 -9.99 14.55
N ALA A 127 9.27 -10.26 15.55
CA ALA A 127 9.70 -9.20 16.46
C ALA A 127 10.71 -8.29 15.74
N ILE A 128 10.57 -6.97 15.87
CA ILE A 128 11.47 -6.03 15.19
C ILE A 128 12.90 -6.08 15.71
N ASP A 129 13.08 -6.42 16.99
CA ASP A 129 14.39 -6.56 17.64
C ASP A 129 15.02 -7.94 17.40
N ASP A 130 14.23 -8.93 16.98
CA ASP A 130 14.70 -10.27 16.61
C ASP A 130 13.98 -10.78 15.34
N PRO A 131 14.42 -10.32 14.16
CA PRO A 131 13.81 -10.71 12.89
C PRO A 131 14.15 -12.15 12.47
N SER A 132 14.93 -12.89 13.26
CA SER A 132 15.38 -14.25 12.91
C SER A 132 14.26 -15.30 13.02
N ASP A 133 13.31 -15.12 13.94
CA ASP A 133 12.14 -15.99 14.14
C ASP A 133 10.89 -15.47 13.43
N LYS A 134 11.04 -15.06 12.16
CA LYS A 134 9.87 -14.62 11.36
C LYS A 134 8.94 -15.81 11.06
N LYS A 135 7.64 -15.57 11.17
CA LYS A 135 6.58 -16.57 10.89
C LYS A 135 5.74 -16.13 9.70
N LEU A 136 5.54 -17.04 8.75
CA LEU A 136 4.70 -16.78 7.57
C LEU A 136 3.25 -16.68 8.01
N LEU A 137 2.59 -15.57 7.71
CA LEU A 137 1.15 -15.42 7.91
C LEU A 137 0.38 -15.99 6.70
N TRP A 138 0.81 -15.62 5.49
CA TRP A 138 0.28 -16.18 4.26
C TRP A 138 1.21 -15.99 3.06
N GLU A 139 1.05 -16.88 2.09
CA GLU A 139 1.63 -16.81 0.75
C GLU A 139 0.48 -16.91 -0.26
N ARG A 140 0.49 -16.05 -1.29
CA ARG A 140 -0.55 -16.06 -2.33
C ARG A 140 -0.02 -15.67 -3.69
N ASN A 141 -0.73 -16.05 -4.74
CA ASN A 141 -0.54 -15.46 -6.06
C ASN A 141 -1.18 -14.05 -6.09
N SER A 142 -0.45 -13.03 -6.54
CA SER A 142 -0.91 -11.64 -6.59
C SER A 142 -2.05 -11.41 -7.57
N GLU A 143 -2.18 -12.27 -8.59
CA GLU A 143 -3.26 -12.21 -9.57
C GLU A 143 -4.58 -12.81 -9.05
N ASP A 144 -4.53 -13.58 -7.95
CA ASP A 144 -5.74 -13.97 -7.23
C ASP A 144 -6.27 -12.78 -6.43
N ARG A 145 -7.04 -11.92 -7.10
CA ARG A 145 -7.66 -10.75 -6.50
C ARG A 145 -8.82 -11.11 -5.57
N TYR A 146 -9.47 -12.27 -5.75
CA TYR A 146 -10.65 -12.65 -4.99
C TYR A 146 -10.26 -13.24 -3.63
N GLY A 147 -9.12 -13.93 -3.57
CA GLY A 147 -8.50 -14.44 -2.35
C GLY A 147 -7.59 -13.44 -1.64
N ASP A 148 -7.60 -12.15 -1.98
CA ASP A 148 -6.74 -11.15 -1.33
C ASP A 148 -7.21 -10.84 0.11
N PRO A 149 -6.43 -11.21 1.15
CA PRO A 149 -6.80 -10.92 2.55
C PRO A 149 -6.70 -9.42 2.89
N GLY A 150 -6.14 -8.61 1.99
CA GLY A 150 -5.91 -7.19 2.21
C GLY A 150 -4.53 -6.89 2.79
N THR A 151 -4.34 -5.66 3.22
CA THR A 151 -3.09 -5.11 3.76
C THR A 151 -3.30 -4.68 5.21
N PRO A 152 -2.32 -4.87 6.12
CA PRO A 152 -2.37 -4.34 7.48
C PRO A 152 -2.73 -2.86 7.52
N LEU A 153 -3.81 -2.55 8.23
CA LEU A 153 -4.29 -1.19 8.42
C LEU A 153 -3.30 -0.43 9.31
N THR A 154 -2.80 0.67 8.76
CA THR A 154 -1.82 1.53 9.42
C THR A 154 -2.50 2.85 9.82
N MET A 155 -2.24 3.33 11.03
CA MET A 155 -2.78 4.57 11.57
C MET A 155 -1.68 5.48 12.09
N GLU A 156 -1.94 6.78 12.06
CA GLU A 156 -1.04 7.78 12.61
C GLU A 156 -1.18 7.85 14.14
N ASP A 157 -0.07 7.78 14.86
CA ASP A 157 -0.04 7.99 16.31
C ASP A 157 -0.03 9.50 16.65
N GLY A 158 -0.04 9.83 17.95
CA GLY A 158 0.01 11.23 18.39
C GLY A 158 1.30 11.99 18.05
N GLN A 159 2.32 11.30 17.51
CA GLN A 159 3.62 11.85 17.11
C GLN A 159 3.79 11.89 15.58
N GLY A 160 2.82 11.40 14.81
CA GLY A 160 2.89 11.37 13.35
C GLY A 160 3.43 10.07 12.75
N HIS A 161 3.78 9.08 13.57
CA HIS A 161 4.26 7.78 13.10
C HIS A 161 3.13 6.94 12.54
N ARG A 162 3.39 6.18 11.47
CA ARG A 162 2.38 5.30 10.85
C ARG A 162 2.57 3.86 11.29
N LEU A 163 1.77 3.44 12.27
CA LEU A 163 1.88 2.12 12.89
C LEU A 163 0.69 1.23 12.54
N VAL A 164 0.94 -0.06 12.34
CA VAL A 164 -0.12 -1.06 12.19
C VAL A 164 -0.93 -1.11 13.48
N ARG A 165 -2.26 -1.05 13.35
CA ARG A 165 -3.11 -1.17 14.52
C ARG A 165 -3.19 -2.62 14.97
N GLN A 166 -2.78 -2.89 16.21
CA GLN A 166 -2.84 -4.23 16.81
C GLN A 166 -3.54 -4.21 18.18
N ASN A 167 -4.43 -5.17 18.38
CA ASN A 167 -5.10 -5.43 19.65
C ASN A 167 -4.80 -6.88 20.06
N GLU A 168 -3.84 -7.08 20.95
CA GLU A 168 -3.32 -8.41 21.30
C GLU A 168 -2.85 -9.16 20.04
N ASP A 169 -3.41 -10.33 19.75
CA ASP A 169 -3.06 -11.14 18.57
C ASP A 169 -3.81 -10.70 17.31
N TRP A 170 -4.67 -9.67 17.38
CA TRP A 170 -5.49 -9.24 16.26
C TRP A 170 -4.92 -7.99 15.59
N ILE A 171 -4.81 -8.05 14.27
CA ILE A 171 -4.61 -6.87 13.41
C ILE A 171 -5.86 -6.62 12.57
N PHE A 172 -5.91 -5.45 11.95
CA PHE A 172 -6.97 -5.11 11.00
C PHE A 172 -6.42 -5.10 9.58
N LEU A 173 -7.19 -5.62 8.63
CA LEU A 173 -6.83 -5.71 7.23
C LEU A 173 -7.86 -4.95 6.37
N GLY A 174 -7.37 -4.21 5.38
CA GLY A 174 -8.22 -3.53 4.39
C GLY A 174 -7.76 -3.82 2.96
N GLY A 175 -8.71 -3.81 2.02
CA GLY A 175 -8.41 -4.03 0.61
C GLY A 175 -9.62 -3.78 -0.29
N ASP A 176 -9.40 -3.90 -1.61
CA ASP A 176 -10.39 -3.59 -2.64
C ASP A 176 -11.55 -4.61 -2.67
N GLY A 177 -11.33 -5.83 -2.17
CA GLY A 177 -12.37 -6.86 -2.04
C GLY A 177 -13.01 -7.26 -3.36
N ALA A 178 -12.20 -7.49 -4.39
CA ALA A 178 -12.65 -7.92 -5.72
C ALA A 178 -13.61 -9.11 -5.64
N SER A 179 -14.69 -9.05 -6.41
CA SER A 179 -15.73 -10.08 -6.47
C SER A 179 -16.39 -10.11 -7.85
N ASP A 180 -17.26 -11.10 -8.08
CA ASP A 180 -18.13 -11.17 -9.25
C ASP A 180 -19.09 -9.97 -9.36
N GLN A 181 -19.35 -9.28 -8.26
CA GLN A 181 -20.13 -8.04 -8.19
C GLN A 181 -19.27 -6.78 -8.30
N GLY A 182 -18.00 -6.90 -8.70
CA GLY A 182 -17.02 -5.82 -8.74
C GLY A 182 -16.22 -5.68 -7.45
N ASP A 183 -15.43 -4.61 -7.34
CA ASP A 183 -14.65 -4.32 -6.14
C ASP A 183 -15.59 -3.92 -5.00
N ARG A 184 -15.49 -4.62 -3.87
CA ARG A 184 -16.25 -4.38 -2.65
C ARG A 184 -15.31 -4.20 -1.47
N PRO A 185 -14.77 -2.97 -1.29
CA PRO A 185 -13.79 -2.71 -0.25
C PRO A 185 -14.25 -3.15 1.13
N PHE A 186 -13.29 -3.49 1.99
CA PHE A 186 -13.60 -4.11 3.25
C PHE A 186 -12.65 -3.76 4.38
N LEU A 187 -13.08 -4.13 5.59
CA LEU A 187 -12.30 -4.15 6.80
C LEU A 187 -12.52 -5.50 7.49
N ASP A 188 -11.43 -6.23 7.69
CA ASP A 188 -11.38 -7.49 8.43
C ASP A 188 -10.54 -7.31 9.69
N ARG A 189 -10.78 -8.14 10.71
CA ARG A 189 -9.80 -8.43 11.76
C ARG A 189 -9.19 -9.80 11.51
N TYR A 190 -7.89 -9.94 11.72
CA TYR A 190 -7.13 -11.16 11.49
C TYR A 190 -6.27 -11.49 12.71
N ASN A 191 -6.35 -12.73 13.19
CA ASN A 191 -5.54 -13.22 14.30
C ASN A 191 -4.20 -13.78 13.79
N ILE A 192 -3.11 -13.17 14.23
CA ILE A 192 -1.75 -13.47 13.75
C ILE A 192 -1.16 -14.77 14.31
N GLU A 193 -1.79 -15.36 15.32
CA GLU A 193 -1.42 -16.65 15.92
C GLU A 193 -2.22 -17.81 15.32
N THR A 194 -3.53 -17.64 15.15
CA THR A 194 -4.45 -18.71 14.72
C THR A 194 -4.75 -18.70 13.22
N GLY A 195 -4.57 -17.55 12.56
CA GLY A 195 -4.97 -17.33 11.17
C GLY A 195 -6.48 -17.11 10.98
N GLU A 196 -7.25 -16.98 12.06
CA GLU A 196 -8.69 -16.69 12.00
C GLU A 196 -8.93 -15.28 11.47
N SER A 197 -9.95 -15.11 10.61
CA SER A 197 -10.33 -13.82 10.06
C SER A 197 -11.83 -13.58 10.22
N GLU A 198 -12.22 -12.36 10.56
CA GLU A 198 -13.61 -11.93 10.66
C GLU A 198 -13.85 -10.64 9.90
N ARG A 199 -14.94 -10.63 9.13
CA ARG A 199 -15.45 -9.47 8.41
C ARG A 199 -16.12 -8.48 9.35
N LEU A 200 -15.51 -7.31 9.53
CA LEU A 200 -16.11 -6.22 10.31
C LEU A 200 -16.97 -5.30 9.46
N TRP A 201 -16.57 -5.06 8.21
CA TRP A 201 -17.31 -4.20 7.29
C TRP A 201 -17.01 -4.54 5.83
N ARG A 202 -18.01 -4.38 4.94
CA ARG A 202 -17.87 -4.51 3.48
C ARG A 202 -18.76 -3.47 2.80
N ALA A 203 -18.24 -2.84 1.75
CA ALA A 203 -19.04 -2.00 0.86
C ALA A 203 -20.25 -2.75 0.26
N GLY A 204 -21.33 -2.01 0.02
CA GLY A 204 -22.50 -2.50 -0.71
C GLY A 204 -22.20 -2.83 -2.17
N THR A 205 -23.24 -3.18 -2.93
CA THR A 205 -23.14 -3.45 -4.38
C THR A 205 -23.57 -2.26 -5.24
N ASP A 206 -24.31 -1.32 -4.67
CA ASP A 206 -24.92 -0.20 -5.42
C ASP A 206 -24.10 1.09 -5.34
N SER A 207 -23.00 1.06 -4.58
CA SER A 207 -22.12 2.19 -4.29
C SER A 207 -20.68 1.73 -4.22
N TYR A 208 -19.74 2.62 -4.54
CA TYR A 208 -18.34 2.43 -4.19
C TYR A 208 -18.08 3.15 -2.87
N GLU A 209 -17.68 2.40 -1.86
CA GLU A 209 -17.39 2.94 -0.54
C GLU A 209 -16.05 2.39 -0.07
N ILE A 210 -15.17 3.26 0.40
CA ILE A 210 -13.85 2.91 0.93
C ILE A 210 -13.73 3.39 2.37
N MET A 211 -13.03 2.62 3.20
CA MET A 211 -12.57 3.10 4.49
C MET A 211 -11.44 4.12 4.29
N VAL A 212 -11.56 5.26 4.96
CA VAL A 212 -10.55 6.33 4.95
C VAL A 212 -9.69 6.24 6.22
N SER A 213 -10.31 6.03 7.38
CA SER A 213 -9.60 5.95 8.67
C SER A 213 -10.51 5.35 9.76
N ALA A 214 -9.93 4.81 10.83
CA ALA A 214 -10.67 4.52 12.05
C ALA A 214 -10.78 5.78 12.92
N LEU A 215 -11.84 5.88 13.72
CA LEU A 215 -12.10 7.04 14.59
C LEU A 215 -11.94 6.72 16.08
N ASP A 216 -11.58 5.49 16.39
CA ASP A 216 -11.22 5.02 17.72
C ASP A 216 -10.31 3.78 17.62
N ASN A 217 -9.66 3.50 18.74
CA ASN A 217 -8.64 2.48 18.91
C ASN A 217 -9.19 1.05 18.77
N GLU A 218 -10.46 0.86 19.11
CA GLU A 218 -11.20 -0.39 19.03
C GLU A 218 -11.82 -0.60 17.64
N ILE A 219 -11.71 0.40 16.75
CA ILE A 219 -12.29 0.42 15.40
C ILE A 219 -13.79 0.10 15.42
N THR A 220 -14.50 0.66 16.39
CA THR A 220 -15.96 0.61 16.47
C THR A 220 -16.62 1.65 15.57
N ARG A 221 -15.88 2.71 15.22
CA ARG A 221 -16.31 3.73 14.26
C ARG A 221 -15.25 3.95 13.18
N ILE A 222 -15.70 4.06 11.94
CA ILE A 222 -14.84 4.32 10.80
C ILE A 222 -15.34 5.53 10.01
N LEU A 223 -14.40 6.27 9.43
CA LEU A 223 -14.65 7.26 8.41
C LEU A 223 -14.61 6.57 7.05
N THR A 224 -15.67 6.70 6.27
CA THR A 224 -15.74 6.20 4.91
C THR A 224 -15.93 7.33 3.90
N ARG A 225 -15.48 7.09 2.66
CA ARG A 225 -15.81 7.91 1.50
C ARG A 225 -16.70 7.07 0.59
N HIS A 226 -17.92 7.53 0.37
CA HIS A 226 -18.94 6.82 -0.39
C HIS A 226 -19.37 7.64 -1.61
N GLU A 227 -19.49 6.97 -2.75
CA GLU A 227 -20.02 7.51 -4.00
C GLU A 227 -20.90 6.46 -4.71
N SER A 228 -21.78 6.92 -5.60
CA SER A 228 -22.59 6.05 -6.43
C SER A 228 -22.61 6.57 -7.87
N LYS A 229 -23.36 5.90 -8.76
CA LYS A 229 -23.53 6.37 -10.14
C LYS A 229 -24.19 7.76 -10.24
N THR A 230 -24.92 8.18 -9.20
CA THR A 230 -25.71 9.41 -9.19
C THR A 230 -25.34 10.35 -8.05
N GLU A 231 -24.47 9.92 -7.14
CA GLU A 231 -24.06 10.72 -5.98
C GLU A 231 -22.55 10.92 -5.98
N PRO A 232 -22.06 12.17 -5.92
CA PRO A 232 -20.64 12.44 -5.82
C PRO A 232 -20.10 11.96 -4.47
N PRO A 233 -18.77 11.79 -4.37
CA PRO A 233 -18.12 11.37 -3.14
C PRO A 233 -18.46 12.25 -1.94
N ASN A 234 -18.93 11.61 -0.88
CA ASN A 234 -19.17 12.23 0.42
C ASN A 234 -18.60 11.38 1.55
N TYR A 235 -18.29 12.04 2.67
CA TYR A 235 -17.70 11.41 3.84
C TYR A 235 -18.77 11.09 4.88
N TYR A 236 -18.66 9.89 5.45
CA TYR A 236 -19.60 9.38 6.45
C TYR A 236 -18.85 8.79 7.63
N VAL A 237 -19.40 8.96 8.82
CA VAL A 237 -19.05 8.15 9.98
C VAL A 237 -19.98 6.96 10.03
N LEU A 238 -19.41 5.75 10.04
CA LEU A 238 -20.13 4.50 10.28
C LEU A 238 -19.79 3.98 11.67
N ASN A 239 -20.80 3.64 12.46
CA ASN A 239 -20.64 2.86 13.66
C ASN A 239 -20.86 1.38 13.32
N LEU A 240 -19.82 0.57 13.49
CA LEU A 240 -19.81 -0.86 13.12
C LEU A 240 -20.67 -1.71 14.06
N SER A 241 -20.93 -1.25 15.29
CA SER A 241 -21.70 -2.01 16.28
C SER A 241 -23.21 -2.03 15.98
N ASN A 242 -23.74 -0.95 15.39
CA ASN A 242 -25.19 -0.79 15.15
C ASN A 242 -25.54 -0.38 13.71
N GLY A 243 -24.55 -0.20 12.84
CA GLY A 243 -24.71 0.23 11.45
C GLY A 243 -25.13 1.69 11.28
N GLN A 244 -25.12 2.51 12.34
CA GLN A 244 -25.51 3.90 12.26
C GLN A 244 -24.55 4.68 11.35
N ARG A 245 -25.13 5.39 10.38
CA ARG A 245 -24.41 6.20 9.39
C ARG A 245 -24.72 7.67 9.57
N THR A 246 -23.68 8.49 9.69
CA THR A 246 -23.79 9.95 9.85
C THR A 246 -23.00 10.66 8.76
N ALA A 247 -23.65 11.52 7.97
CA ALA A 247 -22.97 12.32 6.96
C ALA A 247 -22.12 13.42 7.61
N LEU A 248 -20.86 13.55 7.19
CA LEU A 248 -19.98 14.67 7.57
C LEU A 248 -19.96 15.75 6.51
N THR A 249 -20.13 15.37 5.25
CA THR A 249 -20.14 16.29 4.11
C THR A 249 -21.42 16.14 3.30
N HIS A 250 -21.77 17.20 2.58
CA HIS A 250 -22.92 17.28 1.70
C HIS A 250 -22.51 17.95 0.38
N PHE A 251 -21.43 17.44 -0.23
CA PHE A 251 -20.97 17.92 -1.52
C PHE A 251 -22.05 17.61 -2.57
N ALA A 252 -22.55 18.67 -3.20
CA ALA A 252 -23.44 18.56 -4.33
C ALA A 252 -22.66 18.11 -5.58
N ASP A 253 -23.39 17.56 -6.54
CA ASP A 253 -22.84 17.25 -7.85
C ASP A 253 -22.28 18.54 -8.49
N PRO A 254 -20.97 18.59 -8.84
CA PRO A 254 -20.39 19.77 -9.49
C PRO A 254 -20.94 20.00 -10.91
N HIS A 255 -21.52 18.97 -11.53
CA HIS A 255 -21.99 18.98 -12.90
C HIS A 255 -23.38 18.31 -13.04
N PRO A 256 -24.44 18.84 -12.38
CA PRO A 256 -25.78 18.22 -12.38
C PRO A 256 -26.40 18.11 -13.77
N GLN A 257 -25.96 18.95 -14.69
CA GLN A 257 -26.35 18.94 -16.11
C GLN A 257 -25.89 17.66 -16.82
N LEU A 258 -24.81 17.03 -16.35
CA LEU A 258 -24.22 15.83 -16.94
C LEU A 258 -24.75 14.55 -16.31
N SER A 259 -25.15 14.57 -15.05
CA SER A 259 -25.59 13.36 -14.32
C SER A 259 -26.95 12.82 -14.78
N GLY A 260 -27.75 13.62 -15.47
CA GLY A 260 -28.98 13.17 -16.13
C GLY A 260 -28.77 12.59 -17.53
N ILE A 261 -27.55 12.65 -18.08
CA ILE A 261 -27.31 12.30 -19.49
C ILE A 261 -27.56 10.82 -19.75
N GLN A 262 -28.42 10.54 -20.72
CA GLN A 262 -28.67 9.18 -21.17
C GLN A 262 -27.76 8.82 -22.34
N LYS A 263 -27.05 7.69 -22.23
CA LYS A 263 -26.22 7.15 -23.31
C LYS A 263 -27.07 6.21 -24.17
N ARG A 264 -27.16 6.49 -25.47
CA ARG A 264 -27.83 5.62 -26.44
C ARG A 264 -26.88 5.26 -27.57
N PHE A 265 -26.60 3.97 -27.74
CA PHE A 265 -25.88 3.49 -28.91
C PHE A 265 -26.81 3.55 -30.12
N VAL A 266 -26.34 4.17 -31.19
CA VAL A 266 -27.08 4.30 -32.45
C VAL A 266 -26.22 3.80 -33.61
N THR A 267 -26.88 3.16 -34.56
CA THR A 267 -26.30 2.72 -35.83
C THR A 267 -27.05 3.39 -36.96
N TYR A 268 -26.34 3.96 -37.92
CA TYR A 268 -26.94 4.61 -39.08
C TYR A 268 -26.05 4.41 -40.32
N GLU A 269 -26.68 4.43 -41.49
CA GLU A 269 -25.99 4.27 -42.77
C GLU A 269 -25.72 5.65 -43.37
N ARG A 270 -24.48 5.88 -43.81
CA ARG A 270 -24.10 7.11 -44.54
C ARG A 270 -24.55 6.98 -45.99
N ASN A 271 -24.79 8.10 -46.68
CA ASN A 271 -25.33 8.14 -48.05
C ASN A 271 -24.51 7.37 -49.12
N ASP A 272 -23.29 6.92 -48.81
CA ASP A 272 -22.46 6.08 -49.68
C ASP A 272 -22.42 4.59 -49.25
N GLY A 273 -23.37 4.17 -48.40
CA GLY A 273 -23.54 2.76 -47.99
C GLY A 273 -22.66 2.32 -46.82
N VAL A 274 -21.86 3.22 -46.24
CA VAL A 274 -21.02 2.89 -45.08
C VAL A 274 -21.84 2.88 -43.79
N GLN A 275 -21.88 1.73 -43.11
CA GLN A 275 -22.48 1.61 -41.79
C GLN A 275 -21.61 2.30 -40.74
N LEU A 276 -22.19 3.26 -40.01
CA LEU A 276 -21.56 3.95 -38.90
C LEU A 276 -22.28 3.64 -37.59
N SER A 277 -21.57 3.84 -36.49
CA SER A 277 -22.13 3.80 -35.14
C SER A 277 -21.63 4.98 -34.33
N ALA A 278 -22.44 5.42 -33.37
CA ALA A 278 -22.10 6.48 -32.43
C ALA A 278 -22.78 6.24 -31.08
N THR A 279 -22.24 6.84 -30.02
CA THR A 279 -22.94 6.97 -28.74
C THR A 279 -23.54 8.36 -28.67
N LEU A 280 -24.87 8.45 -28.68
CA LEU A 280 -25.59 9.68 -28.46
C LEU A 280 -25.72 9.93 -26.94
N LEU A 281 -25.41 11.15 -26.53
CA LEU A 281 -25.59 11.66 -25.17
C LEU A 281 -26.83 12.58 -25.19
N LEU A 282 -27.89 12.18 -24.50
CA LEU A 282 -29.19 12.89 -24.41
C LEU A 282 -29.35 13.60 -23.08
#